data_AF-B4UFL3-F1
#
_entry.id   AF-B4UFL3-F1
#
_cell.length_a   1.000
_cell.length_b   1.000
_cell.length_c   1.000
_cell.angle_alpha   90.00
_cell.angle_beta   90.00
_cell.angle_gamma   90.00
#
_symmetry.space_group_name_H-M   'P 1'
#
loop_
_entity.id
_entity.type
_entity.pdbx_description
1 polymer ?
#
loop_
_entity_poly.entity_id
_entity_poly.type
_entity_poly.pdbx_seq_one_letter_code
_entity_poly.pdbx_strand_id
1 'polypeptide(L)'
;MPWKLGALVEHPAFGIGRVVGTQATTVHVYFHSRGGKCATRLALDAATKFLRASSSVAHEWLDHLPAFEFDPRKGTYCMEHDRLTHEQAVATFLQTFPKGFDDPAYIGDLRRGERAYKLAVVAEWDRSFGHGEGERLLDNGNIDELRRRLMHIAQINLLHPKWEKAPLKDALADDAAAVAYVRAILASAREAPSQQRFEDILRSLQAMPTPGSEVAKWPLATIFPYLAASDRHMFLRPAPTVEAAKRLGFELNYKSEPNWRTYSSLLALARNLLDELRRYGAKDFLDVQSFIFVTWLPGYTT
;
A
#
# COMPACT_ATOMS: atom_id res chain seq x y z
N MET A 1 -23.28 -10.11 27.32
CA MET A 1 -23.50 -8.85 26.59
C MET A 1 -23.49 -9.13 25.10
N PRO A 2 -24.42 -8.55 24.30
CA PRO A 2 -24.58 -8.92 22.88
C PRO A 2 -23.44 -8.43 21.97
N TRP A 3 -22.67 -7.43 22.40
CA TRP A 3 -21.60 -6.83 21.60
C TRP A 3 -20.24 -7.36 22.05
N LYS A 4 -19.56 -8.09 21.15
CA LYS A 4 -18.20 -8.62 21.40
C LYS A 4 -17.16 -7.66 20.84
N LEU A 5 -16.02 -7.53 21.54
CA LEU A 5 -14.86 -6.80 21.03
C LEU A 5 -14.45 -7.35 19.65
N GLY A 6 -14.18 -6.46 18.70
CA GLY A 6 -13.84 -6.80 17.32
C GLY A 6 -15.04 -7.07 16.39
N ALA A 7 -16.26 -7.21 16.93
CA ALA A 7 -17.43 -7.48 16.09
C ALA A 7 -17.75 -6.31 15.15
N LEU A 8 -18.14 -6.65 13.91
CA LEU A 8 -18.70 -5.71 12.95
C LEU A 8 -20.18 -5.46 13.23
N VAL A 9 -20.56 -4.21 13.23
CA VAL A 9 -21.93 -3.75 13.47
C VAL A 9 -22.33 -2.70 12.44
N GLU A 10 -23.61 -2.55 12.20
CA GLU A 10 -24.17 -1.55 11.29
C GLU A 10 -25.04 -0.56 12.06
N HIS A 11 -24.88 0.72 11.74
CA HIS A 11 -25.67 1.82 12.27
C HIS A 11 -26.34 2.58 11.11
N PRO A 12 -27.66 2.86 11.16
CA PRO A 12 -28.39 3.48 10.05
C PRO A 12 -27.79 4.78 9.53
N ALA A 13 -27.25 5.62 10.42
CA ALA A 13 -26.66 6.91 10.05
C ALA A 13 -25.16 6.85 9.76
N PHE A 14 -24.44 5.84 10.24
CA PHE A 14 -22.97 5.82 10.21
C PHE A 14 -22.39 4.66 9.39
N GLY A 15 -23.24 3.78 8.88
CA GLY A 15 -22.84 2.58 8.15
C GLY A 15 -22.17 1.56 9.07
N ILE A 16 -21.22 0.82 8.50
CA ILE A 16 -20.49 -0.23 9.21
C ILE A 16 -19.47 0.35 10.19
N GLY A 17 -19.35 -0.30 11.34
CA GLY A 17 -18.40 0.01 12.39
C GLY A 17 -17.87 -1.23 13.09
N ARG A 18 -16.82 -1.03 13.89
CA ARG A 18 -16.19 -2.08 14.69
C ARG A 18 -16.32 -1.78 16.17
N VAL A 19 -16.73 -2.76 16.95
CA VAL A 19 -16.71 -2.68 18.42
C VAL A 19 -15.25 -2.68 18.87
N VAL A 20 -14.79 -1.59 19.48
CA VAL A 20 -13.41 -1.42 19.97
C VAL A 20 -13.31 -1.42 21.49
N GLY A 21 -14.45 -1.47 22.19
CA GLY A 21 -14.48 -1.55 23.65
C GLY A 21 -15.88 -1.79 24.18
N THR A 22 -15.96 -2.40 25.36
CA THR A 22 -17.21 -2.65 26.08
C THR A 22 -17.00 -2.37 27.56
N GLN A 23 -17.97 -1.73 28.19
CA GLN A 23 -18.03 -1.51 29.64
C GLN A 23 -19.36 -2.02 30.20
N ALA A 24 -19.53 -1.94 31.52
CA ALA A 24 -20.73 -2.42 32.22
C ALA A 24 -22.05 -1.92 31.60
N THR A 25 -22.08 -0.66 31.17
CA THR A 25 -23.30 0.01 30.67
C THR A 25 -23.17 0.60 29.27
N THR A 26 -22.02 0.45 28.62
CA THR A 26 -21.75 1.07 27.31
C THR A 26 -21.00 0.15 26.36
N VAL A 27 -21.23 0.35 25.07
CA VAL A 27 -20.43 -0.20 23.98
C VAL A 27 -19.77 0.95 23.22
N HIS A 28 -18.53 0.75 22.79
CA HIS A 28 -17.74 1.74 22.07
C HIS A 28 -17.52 1.22 20.66
N VAL A 29 -18.12 1.91 19.69
CA VAL A 29 -18.09 1.53 18.28
C VAL A 29 -17.37 2.59 17.48
N TYR A 30 -16.37 2.17 16.73
CA TYR A 30 -15.70 3.01 15.77
C TYR A 30 -16.38 2.89 14.41
N PHE A 31 -16.83 4.02 13.86
CA PHE A 31 -17.44 4.09 12.53
C PHE A 31 -16.46 4.74 11.57
N HIS A 32 -16.21 4.09 10.42
CA HIS A 32 -15.27 4.60 9.44
C HIS A 32 -15.65 6.01 8.96
N SER A 33 -16.94 6.20 8.65
CA SER A 33 -17.56 7.44 8.14
C SER A 33 -17.46 8.65 9.07
N ARG A 34 -17.38 8.46 10.39
CA ARG A 34 -17.39 9.58 11.35
C ARG A 34 -16.04 10.28 11.49
N GLY A 35 -14.96 9.71 10.96
CA GLY A 35 -13.62 10.26 11.17
C GLY A 35 -13.18 10.23 12.63
N GLY A 36 -12.09 10.96 12.93
CA GLY A 36 -11.59 11.17 14.29
C GLY A 36 -10.93 9.95 14.96
N LYS A 37 -10.24 10.20 16.08
CA LYS A 37 -9.48 9.15 16.79
C LYS A 37 -10.27 8.35 17.82
N CYS A 38 -11.45 8.82 18.22
CA CYS A 38 -12.21 8.21 19.31
C CYS A 38 -13.44 7.47 18.81
N ALA A 39 -13.76 6.35 19.46
CA ALA A 39 -14.97 5.60 19.21
C ALA A 39 -16.21 6.31 19.74
N THR A 40 -17.34 6.05 19.09
CA THR A 40 -18.65 6.50 19.55
C THR A 40 -19.08 5.65 20.75
N ARG A 41 -19.24 6.30 21.90
CA ARG A 41 -19.80 5.70 23.11
C ARG A 41 -21.32 5.64 22.99
N LEU A 42 -21.88 4.44 23.12
CA LEU A 42 -23.33 4.20 23.11
C LEU A 42 -23.72 3.49 24.40
N ALA A 43 -24.74 3.97 25.08
CA ALA A 43 -25.38 3.22 26.16
C ALA A 43 -25.99 1.92 25.61
N LEU A 44 -25.99 0.83 26.38
CA LEU A 44 -26.42 -0.48 25.88
C LEU A 44 -27.87 -0.50 25.38
N ASP A 45 -28.75 0.29 25.98
CA ASP A 45 -30.14 0.45 25.55
C ASP A 45 -30.24 1.14 24.19
N ALA A 46 -29.45 2.20 23.96
CA ALA A 46 -29.34 2.87 22.67
C ALA A 46 -28.70 1.97 21.61
N ALA A 47 -27.64 1.25 21.98
CA ALA A 47 -26.95 0.31 21.10
C ALA A 47 -27.89 -0.80 20.61
N THR A 48 -28.75 -1.32 21.48
CA THR A 48 -29.73 -2.36 21.11
C THR A 48 -30.80 -1.83 20.15
N LYS A 49 -31.10 -0.53 20.18
CA LYS A 49 -32.05 0.11 19.26
C LYS A 49 -31.45 0.40 17.88
N PHE A 50 -30.18 0.81 17.83
CA PHE A 50 -29.58 1.37 16.61
C PHE A 50 -28.52 0.50 15.96
N LEU A 51 -27.91 -0.45 16.68
CA LEU A 51 -26.90 -1.34 16.11
C LEU A 51 -27.52 -2.67 15.70
N ARG A 52 -27.06 -3.16 14.56
CA ARG A 52 -27.31 -4.53 14.10
C ARG A 52 -25.97 -5.23 13.93
N ALA A 53 -25.90 -6.53 14.19
CA ALA A 53 -24.73 -7.30 13.79
C ALA A 53 -24.62 -7.25 12.25
N SER A 54 -23.43 -6.97 11.72
CA SER A 54 -23.24 -7.03 10.27
C SER A 54 -23.30 -8.49 9.81
N SER A 55 -23.83 -8.73 8.60
CA SER A 55 -23.74 -10.04 7.95
C SER A 55 -22.31 -10.36 7.50
N SER A 56 -21.46 -9.33 7.37
CA SER A 56 -20.06 -9.46 7.01
C SER A 56 -19.21 -9.77 8.25
N VAL A 57 -18.31 -10.74 8.10
CA VAL A 57 -17.33 -11.10 9.15
C VAL A 57 -16.00 -10.37 9.01
N ALA A 58 -15.76 -9.75 7.84
CA ALA A 58 -14.55 -9.02 7.50
C ALA A 58 -14.91 -7.70 6.82
N HIS A 59 -14.03 -6.71 6.99
CA HIS A 59 -14.10 -5.44 6.30
C HIS A 59 -12.68 -4.91 6.14
N GLU A 60 -12.22 -4.79 4.90
CA GLU A 60 -10.80 -4.55 4.59
C GLU A 60 -10.19 -3.34 5.32
N TRP A 61 -10.93 -2.25 5.53
CA TRP A 61 -10.44 -1.15 6.38
C TRP A 61 -10.48 -1.45 7.89
N LEU A 62 -11.62 -1.92 8.39
CA LEU A 62 -11.86 -2.05 9.84
C LEU A 62 -11.09 -3.22 10.45
N ASP A 63 -10.62 -4.17 9.63
CA ASP A 63 -9.69 -5.22 10.03
C ASP A 63 -8.27 -4.70 10.28
N HIS A 64 -7.96 -3.50 9.79
CA HIS A 64 -6.67 -2.85 9.92
C HIS A 64 -6.73 -1.59 10.79
N LEU A 65 -7.56 -1.59 11.83
CA LEU A 65 -7.56 -0.48 12.78
C LEU A 65 -6.34 -0.52 13.72
N PRO A 66 -5.72 0.63 14.01
CA PRO A 66 -4.77 0.75 15.10
C PRO A 66 -5.39 0.38 16.44
N ALA A 67 -4.54 0.17 17.44
CA ALA A 67 -4.99 -0.10 18.80
C ALA A 67 -5.81 1.07 19.37
N PHE A 68 -6.82 0.71 20.15
CA PHE A 68 -7.66 1.65 20.89
C PHE A 68 -7.41 1.48 22.38
N GLU A 69 -7.17 2.59 23.07
CA GLU A 69 -6.99 2.63 24.52
C GLU A 69 -8.11 3.43 25.17
N PHE A 70 -8.53 3.03 26.37
CA PHE A 70 -9.55 3.77 27.10
C PHE A 70 -8.97 5.08 27.63
N ASP A 71 -9.54 6.21 27.22
CA ASP A 71 -9.23 7.55 27.74
C ASP A 71 -10.23 7.90 28.85
N PRO A 72 -9.83 7.91 30.14
CA PRO A 72 -10.73 8.21 31.26
C PRO A 72 -11.28 9.64 31.23
N ARG A 73 -10.57 10.59 30.61
CA ARG A 73 -11.01 11.99 30.53
C ARG A 73 -12.15 12.15 29.55
N LYS A 74 -12.14 11.38 28.46
CA LYS A 74 -13.20 11.36 27.45
C LYS A 74 -14.26 10.30 27.71
N GLY A 75 -13.99 9.37 28.62
CA GLY A 75 -14.86 8.24 28.92
C GLY A 75 -15.11 7.35 27.69
N THR A 76 -14.15 7.26 26.76
CA THR A 76 -14.27 6.45 25.55
C THR A 76 -12.91 5.89 25.11
N TYR A 77 -12.94 4.95 24.17
CA TYR A 77 -11.75 4.38 23.57
C TYR A 77 -11.25 5.26 22.43
N CYS A 78 -9.96 5.58 22.41
CA CYS A 78 -9.34 6.41 21.39
C CYS A 78 -8.02 5.79 20.90
N MET A 79 -7.68 6.09 19.65
CA MET A 79 -6.34 5.88 19.10
C MET A 79 -5.36 6.93 19.65
N GLU A 80 -4.07 6.61 19.62
CA GLU A 80 -2.99 7.49 20.05
C GLU A 80 -2.93 8.78 19.21
N HIS A 81 -3.08 8.66 17.89
CA HIS A 81 -2.91 9.74 16.94
C HIS A 81 -4.24 10.19 16.33
N ASP A 82 -4.35 11.49 16.00
CA ASP A 82 -5.45 11.98 15.17
C ASP A 82 -5.28 11.48 13.73
N ARG A 83 -6.41 11.16 13.09
CA ARG A 83 -6.45 10.71 11.69
C ARG A 83 -7.17 11.73 10.83
N LEU A 84 -6.76 11.79 9.57
CA LEU A 84 -7.56 12.37 8.51
C LEU A 84 -8.69 11.42 8.12
N THR A 85 -9.83 12.01 7.77
CA THR A 85 -10.81 11.29 6.95
C THR A 85 -10.26 11.10 5.53
N HIS A 86 -10.81 10.13 4.80
CA HIS A 86 -10.54 10.01 3.36
C HIS A 86 -10.79 11.33 2.63
N GLU A 87 -11.87 12.04 2.93
CA GLU A 87 -12.19 13.34 2.34
C GLU A 87 -11.14 14.41 2.63
N GLN A 88 -10.58 14.44 3.85
CA GLN A 88 -9.51 15.37 4.18
C GLN A 88 -8.19 15.04 3.46
N ALA A 89 -7.86 13.75 3.33
CA ALA A 89 -6.70 13.32 2.56
C ALA A 89 -6.88 13.66 1.06
N VAL A 90 -8.08 13.44 0.51
CA VAL A 90 -8.44 13.86 -0.85
C VAL A 90 -8.37 15.37 -1.02
N ALA A 91 -8.90 16.15 -0.06
CA ALA A 91 -8.79 17.60 -0.11
C ALA A 91 -7.34 18.08 -0.16
N THR A 92 -6.43 17.38 0.54
CA THR A 92 -4.98 17.66 0.46
C THR A 92 -4.46 17.41 -0.95
N PHE A 93 -4.82 16.29 -1.58
CA PHE A 93 -4.42 16.00 -2.96
C PHE A 93 -4.98 17.02 -3.96
N LEU A 94 -6.24 17.42 -3.79
CA LEU A 94 -6.92 18.38 -4.67
C LEU A 94 -6.40 19.82 -4.53
N GLN A 95 -5.73 20.16 -3.42
CA GLN A 95 -5.01 21.44 -3.31
C GLN A 95 -3.83 21.52 -4.28
N THR A 96 -3.14 20.40 -4.51
CA THR A 96 -2.04 20.30 -5.47
C THR A 96 -2.56 20.07 -6.90
N PHE A 97 -3.59 19.25 -7.06
CA PHE A 97 -4.19 18.89 -8.34
C PHE A 97 -5.71 19.13 -8.35
N PRO A 98 -6.17 20.36 -8.65
CA PRO A 98 -7.59 20.73 -8.57
C PRO A 98 -8.54 19.86 -9.41
N LYS A 99 -8.05 19.26 -10.50
CA LYS A 99 -8.83 18.33 -11.34
C LYS A 99 -8.62 16.85 -10.98
N GLY A 100 -8.03 16.56 -9.82
CA GLY A 100 -7.77 15.20 -9.36
C GLY A 100 -6.79 14.46 -10.29
N PHE A 101 -7.11 13.20 -10.60
CA PHE A 101 -6.24 12.34 -11.41
C PHE A 101 -6.30 12.65 -12.92
N ASP A 102 -7.21 13.53 -13.33
CA ASP A 102 -7.28 14.06 -14.70
C ASP A 102 -6.59 15.43 -14.84
N ASP A 103 -5.94 15.92 -13.78
CA ASP A 103 -5.23 17.19 -13.83
C ASP A 103 -4.00 17.11 -14.76
N PRO A 104 -3.86 18.02 -15.74
CA PRO A 104 -2.70 18.03 -16.63
C PRO A 104 -1.36 18.11 -15.90
N ALA A 105 -1.28 18.78 -14.73
CA ALA A 105 -0.07 18.84 -13.93
C ALA A 105 0.22 17.51 -13.21
N TYR A 106 -0.82 16.77 -12.83
CA TYR A 106 -0.69 15.43 -12.27
C TYR A 106 -0.23 14.42 -13.34
N ILE A 107 -0.89 14.44 -14.50
CA ILE A 107 -0.56 13.57 -15.63
C ILE A 107 0.87 13.84 -16.07
N GLY A 108 1.17 15.12 -16.34
CA GLY A 108 2.50 15.59 -16.69
C GLY A 108 3.07 14.95 -17.96
N ASP A 109 4.39 14.76 -17.94
CA ASP A 109 5.18 14.15 -19.01
C ASP A 109 6.27 13.23 -18.42
N LEU A 110 7.32 12.90 -19.19
CA LEU A 110 8.41 12.03 -18.71
C LEU A 110 9.33 12.70 -17.69
N ARG A 111 9.20 14.02 -17.46
CA ARG A 111 10.06 14.83 -16.60
C ARG A 111 9.30 15.50 -15.45
N ARG A 112 8.01 15.79 -15.63
CA ARG A 112 7.14 16.48 -14.67
C ARG A 112 5.86 15.71 -14.44
N GLY A 113 5.23 15.97 -13.29
CA GLY A 113 4.03 15.26 -12.87
C GLY A 113 4.32 13.87 -12.32
N GLU A 114 3.25 13.17 -11.96
CA GLU A 114 3.33 11.94 -11.19
C GLU A 114 2.96 10.69 -11.97
N ARG A 115 2.26 10.81 -13.12
CA ARG A 115 1.71 9.64 -13.82
C ARG A 115 2.46 9.25 -15.09
N ALA A 116 2.73 10.17 -16.01
CA ALA A 116 3.21 9.84 -17.35
C ALA A 116 4.55 9.07 -17.34
N TYR A 117 5.50 9.46 -16.49
CA TYR A 117 6.77 8.72 -16.39
C TYR A 117 6.60 7.30 -15.83
N LYS A 118 5.68 7.07 -14.88
CA LYS A 118 5.41 5.73 -14.32
C LYS A 118 4.77 4.83 -15.38
N LEU A 119 3.79 5.35 -16.12
CA LEU A 119 3.17 4.64 -17.24
C LEU A 119 4.19 4.26 -18.33
N ALA A 120 5.12 5.16 -18.65
CA ALA A 120 6.16 4.88 -19.62
C ALA A 120 7.07 3.72 -19.19
N VAL A 121 7.38 3.62 -17.89
CA VAL A 121 8.19 2.51 -17.34
C VAL A 121 7.39 1.21 -17.28
N VAL A 122 6.09 1.24 -16.98
CA VAL A 122 5.21 0.06 -17.09
C VAL A 122 5.18 -0.46 -18.53
N ALA A 123 5.04 0.43 -19.52
CA ALA A 123 5.10 0.06 -20.93
C ALA A 123 6.49 -0.47 -21.33
N GLU A 124 7.56 0.03 -20.72
CA GLU A 124 8.91 -0.49 -20.93
C GLU A 124 9.11 -1.87 -20.30
N TRP A 125 8.51 -2.13 -19.13
CA TRP A 125 8.46 -3.47 -18.56
C TRP A 125 7.80 -4.45 -19.51
N ASP A 126 6.63 -4.11 -20.03
CA ASP A 126 5.87 -4.95 -20.95
C ASP A 126 6.67 -5.24 -22.24
N ARG A 127 7.33 -4.23 -22.83
CA ARG A 127 8.23 -4.44 -23.97
C ARG A 127 9.45 -5.32 -23.65
N SER A 128 10.02 -5.15 -22.45
CA SER A 128 11.25 -5.83 -22.06
C SER A 128 11.05 -7.28 -21.63
N PHE A 129 9.92 -7.57 -20.97
CA PHE A 129 9.69 -8.82 -20.24
C PHE A 129 8.28 -9.40 -20.42
N GLY A 130 7.33 -8.62 -20.95
CA GLY A 130 5.96 -9.06 -21.19
C GLY A 130 5.85 -10.12 -22.29
N HIS A 131 4.64 -10.63 -22.48
CA HIS A 131 4.31 -11.57 -23.56
C HIS A 131 5.22 -12.81 -23.70
N GLY A 132 5.81 -13.28 -22.59
CA GLY A 132 6.70 -14.45 -22.59
C GLY A 132 8.18 -14.13 -22.89
N GLU A 133 8.51 -12.87 -23.17
CA GLU A 133 9.88 -12.47 -23.50
C GLU A 133 10.83 -12.66 -22.30
N GLY A 134 10.37 -12.37 -21.08
CA GLY A 134 11.18 -12.57 -19.88
C GLY A 134 11.55 -14.04 -19.66
N GLU A 135 10.60 -14.95 -19.86
CA GLU A 135 10.85 -16.39 -19.78
C GLU A 135 11.77 -16.85 -20.90
N ARG A 136 11.58 -16.34 -22.14
CA ARG A 136 12.47 -16.64 -23.27
C ARG A 136 13.92 -16.22 -23.00
N LEU A 137 14.14 -15.08 -22.34
CA LEU A 137 15.49 -14.65 -21.94
C LEU A 137 16.10 -15.60 -20.91
N LEU A 138 15.31 -16.04 -19.93
CA LEU A 138 15.74 -17.00 -18.91
C LEU A 138 16.07 -18.37 -19.51
N ASP A 139 15.21 -18.89 -20.39
CA ASP A 139 15.35 -20.23 -20.99
C ASP A 139 16.54 -20.31 -21.95
N ASN A 140 16.84 -19.23 -22.67
CA ASN A 140 18.00 -19.16 -23.56
C ASN A 140 19.30 -18.80 -22.85
N GLY A 141 19.28 -18.55 -21.53
CA GLY A 141 20.47 -18.12 -20.79
C GLY A 141 21.00 -16.74 -21.19
N ASN A 142 20.14 -15.84 -21.69
CA ASN A 142 20.51 -14.49 -22.10
C ASN A 142 20.61 -13.54 -20.89
N ILE A 143 21.46 -13.88 -19.93
CA ILE A 143 21.53 -13.24 -18.60
C ILE A 143 21.97 -11.77 -18.70
N ASP A 144 22.92 -11.46 -19.58
CA ASP A 144 23.40 -10.07 -19.75
C ASP A 144 22.33 -9.13 -20.33
N GLU A 145 21.50 -9.63 -21.24
CA GLU A 145 20.35 -8.89 -21.76
C GLU A 145 19.31 -8.65 -20.65
N LEU A 146 19.01 -9.70 -19.88
CA LEU A 146 18.07 -9.65 -18.76
C LEU A 146 18.49 -8.61 -17.72
N ARG A 147 19.77 -8.59 -17.31
CA ARG A 147 20.32 -7.57 -16.41
C ARG A 147 20.20 -6.18 -16.98
N ARG A 148 20.58 -5.99 -18.24
CA ARG A 148 20.56 -4.68 -18.89
C ARG A 148 19.15 -4.11 -18.94
N ARG A 149 18.16 -4.92 -19.31
CA ARG A 149 16.74 -4.52 -19.32
C ARG A 149 16.22 -4.20 -17.92
N LEU A 150 16.51 -5.06 -16.93
CA LEU A 150 16.10 -4.82 -15.55
C LEU A 150 16.70 -3.52 -14.99
N MET A 151 18.00 -3.28 -15.24
CA MET A 151 18.69 -2.06 -14.80
C MET A 151 18.24 -0.81 -15.56
N HIS A 152 17.75 -0.95 -16.79
CA HIS A 152 17.12 0.14 -17.52
C HIS A 152 15.81 0.55 -16.84
N ILE A 153 14.95 -0.41 -16.50
CA ILE A 153 13.71 -0.17 -15.75
C ILE A 153 13.99 0.43 -14.37
N ALA A 154 15.03 -0.06 -13.69
CA ALA A 154 15.47 0.45 -12.39
C ALA A 154 15.89 1.94 -12.41
N GLN A 155 15.99 2.58 -13.59
CA GLN A 155 16.28 4.02 -13.67
C GLN A 155 15.11 4.91 -13.25
N ILE A 156 13.90 4.36 -13.06
CA ILE A 156 12.74 5.10 -12.56
C ILE A 156 13.06 5.96 -11.33
N ASN A 157 12.43 7.14 -11.22
CA ASN A 157 12.59 8.09 -10.12
C ASN A 157 11.88 7.66 -8.81
N LEU A 158 11.73 6.36 -8.59
CA LEU A 158 11.22 5.79 -7.33
C LEU A 158 12.34 5.13 -6.51
N LEU A 159 13.49 4.90 -7.15
CA LEU A 159 14.65 4.28 -6.53
C LEU A 159 15.78 5.29 -6.28
N HIS A 160 16.40 5.22 -5.11
CA HIS A 160 17.55 6.02 -4.74
C HIS A 160 18.83 5.49 -5.42
N PRO A 161 19.62 6.33 -6.12
CA PRO A 161 20.81 5.90 -6.83
C PRO A 161 21.83 5.12 -5.96
N LYS A 162 22.17 5.68 -4.79
CA LYS A 162 23.18 5.11 -3.89
C LYS A 162 22.72 3.88 -3.10
N TRP A 163 21.46 3.84 -2.67
CA TRP A 163 21.01 2.89 -1.63
C TRP A 163 20.22 1.72 -2.19
N GLU A 164 19.76 1.82 -3.43
CA GLU A 164 18.92 0.84 -4.11
C GLU A 164 19.50 0.50 -5.49
N LYS A 165 19.74 1.47 -6.37
CA LYS A 165 20.21 1.19 -7.74
C LYS A 165 21.62 0.59 -7.79
N ALA A 166 22.59 1.19 -7.07
CA ALA A 166 23.96 0.69 -7.06
C ALA A 166 24.10 -0.70 -6.40
N PRO A 167 23.54 -0.94 -5.19
CA PRO A 167 23.59 -2.28 -4.59
C PRO A 167 22.88 -3.34 -5.42
N LEU A 168 21.75 -3.00 -6.06
CA LEU A 168 21.08 -3.92 -6.98
C LEU A 168 21.97 -4.27 -8.18
N LYS A 169 22.64 -3.27 -8.78
CA LYS A 169 23.56 -3.50 -9.89
C LYS A 169 24.69 -4.46 -9.51
N ASP A 170 25.31 -4.25 -8.35
CA ASP A 170 26.42 -5.07 -7.87
C ASP A 170 25.96 -6.50 -7.55
N ALA A 171 24.79 -6.64 -6.90
CA ALA A 171 24.19 -7.92 -6.59
C ALA A 171 23.79 -8.73 -7.84
N LEU A 172 23.29 -8.06 -8.88
CA LEU A 172 22.93 -8.67 -10.15
C LEU A 172 24.14 -9.15 -10.96
N ALA A 173 25.38 -8.80 -10.59
CA ALA A 173 26.58 -9.32 -11.27
C ALA A 173 26.73 -10.85 -11.13
N ASP A 174 26.06 -11.46 -10.15
CA ASP A 174 25.94 -12.91 -10.03
C ASP A 174 24.82 -13.44 -10.94
N ASP A 175 25.15 -14.44 -11.77
CA ASP A 175 24.24 -15.01 -12.78
C ASP A 175 23.03 -15.69 -12.13
N ALA A 176 23.26 -16.48 -11.08
CA ALA A 176 22.22 -17.23 -10.40
C ALA A 176 21.25 -16.30 -9.67
N ALA A 177 21.77 -15.25 -9.02
CA ALA A 177 20.99 -14.21 -8.37
C ALA A 177 20.08 -13.46 -9.35
N ALA A 178 20.62 -13.02 -10.49
CA ALA A 178 19.84 -12.32 -11.50
C ALA A 178 18.69 -13.18 -12.05
N VAL A 179 18.99 -14.45 -12.37
CA VAL A 179 18.01 -15.43 -12.85
C VAL A 179 16.93 -15.68 -11.81
N ALA A 180 17.30 -15.94 -10.55
CA ALA A 180 16.36 -16.25 -9.48
C ALA A 180 15.40 -15.08 -9.22
N TYR A 181 15.91 -13.85 -9.20
CA TYR A 181 15.12 -12.66 -8.92
C TYR A 181 14.14 -12.32 -10.03
N VAL A 182 14.59 -12.28 -11.28
CA VAL A 182 13.69 -11.99 -12.41
C VAL A 182 12.63 -13.07 -12.55
N ARG A 183 12.99 -14.34 -12.38
CA ARG A 183 12.02 -15.45 -12.37
C ARG A 183 10.94 -15.27 -11.30
N ALA A 184 11.33 -14.90 -10.08
CA ALA A 184 10.38 -14.66 -9.00
C ALA A 184 9.43 -13.49 -9.31
N ILE A 185 9.94 -12.40 -9.92
CA ILE A 185 9.11 -11.26 -10.32
C ILE A 185 8.12 -11.65 -11.42
N LEU A 186 8.57 -12.33 -12.47
CA LEU A 186 7.71 -12.79 -13.57
C LEU A 186 6.60 -13.71 -13.08
N ALA A 187 6.93 -14.64 -12.18
CA ALA A 187 5.95 -15.52 -11.55
C ALA A 187 4.94 -14.75 -10.69
N SER A 188 5.39 -13.70 -9.98
CA SER A 188 4.50 -12.83 -9.21
C SER A 188 3.53 -12.04 -10.09
N ALA A 189 3.99 -11.52 -11.22
CA ALA A 189 3.19 -10.65 -12.08
C ALA A 189 2.05 -11.37 -12.82
N ARG A 190 2.11 -12.71 -12.93
CA ARG A 190 1.11 -13.51 -13.66
C ARG A 190 -0.18 -13.74 -12.87
N GLU A 191 -0.11 -13.77 -11.55
CA GLU A 191 -1.22 -14.16 -10.69
C GLU A 191 -1.58 -13.08 -9.67
N ALA A 192 -2.55 -13.37 -8.80
CA ALA A 192 -2.81 -12.52 -7.64
C ALA A 192 -1.63 -12.59 -6.65
N PRO A 193 -1.30 -11.50 -5.94
CA PRO A 193 -0.27 -11.52 -4.91
C PRO A 193 -0.58 -12.56 -3.84
N SER A 194 0.42 -13.36 -3.47
CA SER A 194 0.31 -14.35 -2.39
C SER A 194 1.56 -14.32 -1.52
N GLN A 195 1.44 -14.88 -0.31
CA GLN A 195 2.55 -14.99 0.62
C GLN A 195 3.74 -15.69 -0.02
N GLN A 196 3.51 -16.85 -0.65
CA GLN A 196 4.55 -17.63 -1.29
C GLN A 196 5.30 -16.82 -2.36
N ARG A 197 4.58 -16.13 -3.25
CA ARG A 197 5.19 -15.36 -4.35
C ARG A 197 6.00 -14.17 -3.84
N PHE A 198 5.49 -13.47 -2.82
CA PHE A 198 6.23 -12.40 -2.17
C PHE A 198 7.50 -12.93 -1.48
N GLU A 199 7.39 -14.05 -0.76
CA GLU A 199 8.53 -14.68 -0.09
C GLU A 199 9.55 -15.26 -1.07
N ASP A 200 9.15 -15.71 -2.26
CA ASP A 200 10.06 -16.11 -3.34
C ASP A 200 10.93 -14.94 -3.82
N ILE A 201 10.31 -13.77 -4.02
CA ILE A 201 11.02 -12.52 -4.35
C ILE A 201 11.99 -12.17 -3.22
N LEU A 202 11.51 -12.18 -1.97
CA LEU A 202 12.35 -11.84 -0.81
C LEU A 202 13.53 -12.80 -0.66
N ARG A 203 13.31 -14.11 -0.78
CA ARG A 203 14.38 -15.12 -0.72
C ARG A 203 15.41 -14.91 -1.82
N SER A 204 14.98 -14.57 -3.04
CA SER A 204 15.92 -14.30 -4.13
C SER A 204 16.78 -13.05 -3.87
N LEU A 205 16.24 -12.01 -3.23
CA LEU A 205 17.00 -10.84 -2.79
C LEU A 205 17.96 -11.17 -1.64
N GLN A 206 17.51 -11.96 -0.65
CA GLN A 206 18.32 -12.36 0.51
C GLN A 206 19.49 -13.28 0.12
N ALA A 207 19.33 -14.05 -0.94
CA ALA A 207 20.37 -14.93 -1.47
C ALA A 207 21.43 -14.20 -2.31
N MET A 208 21.21 -12.93 -2.67
CA MET A 208 22.17 -12.21 -3.51
C MET A 208 23.45 -11.88 -2.74
N PRO A 209 24.61 -11.88 -3.41
CA PRO A 209 25.83 -11.32 -2.83
C PRO A 209 25.65 -9.82 -2.56
N THR A 210 25.93 -9.38 -1.33
CA THR A 210 25.80 -7.97 -0.93
C THR A 210 27.14 -7.37 -0.51
N PRO A 211 28.05 -7.05 -1.45
CA PRO A 211 29.30 -6.37 -1.14
C PRO A 211 29.01 -4.92 -0.71
N GLY A 212 28.75 -4.72 0.58
CA GLY A 212 28.68 -3.40 1.24
C GLY A 212 27.28 -2.91 1.62
N SER A 213 26.19 -3.35 0.98
CA SER A 213 24.83 -2.98 1.39
C SER A 213 23.80 -4.05 1.06
N GLU A 214 22.89 -4.31 2.00
CA GLU A 214 21.78 -5.24 1.85
C GLU A 214 20.81 -4.82 0.72
N VAL A 215 20.38 -5.79 -0.10
CA VAL A 215 19.40 -5.57 -1.18
C VAL A 215 18.00 -6.04 -0.84
N ALA A 216 17.83 -6.82 0.23
CA ALA A 216 16.53 -7.29 0.74
C ALA A 216 15.75 -6.17 1.45
N LYS A 217 15.44 -5.09 0.72
CA LYS A 217 14.76 -3.88 1.19
C LYS A 217 13.40 -3.75 0.54
N TRP A 218 12.48 -3.08 1.23
CA TRP A 218 11.11 -2.84 0.76
C TRP A 218 11.00 -2.30 -0.67
N PRO A 219 11.78 -1.27 -1.08
CA PRO A 219 11.66 -0.74 -2.42
C PRO A 219 12.04 -1.77 -3.49
N LEU A 220 13.09 -2.54 -3.28
CA LEU A 220 13.51 -3.57 -4.24
C LEU A 220 12.53 -4.75 -4.27
N ALA A 221 12.07 -5.21 -3.11
CA ALA A 221 11.10 -6.31 -3.02
C ALA A 221 9.75 -6.01 -3.68
N THR A 222 9.41 -4.74 -3.90
CA THR A 222 8.07 -4.34 -4.35
C THR A 222 8.04 -3.55 -5.66
N ILE A 223 9.12 -2.88 -6.08
CA ILE A 223 9.11 -2.00 -7.27
C ILE A 223 8.86 -2.76 -8.56
N PHE A 224 9.54 -3.89 -8.80
CA PHE A 224 9.41 -4.59 -10.07
C PHE A 224 8.09 -5.36 -10.19
N PRO A 225 7.59 -6.09 -9.17
CA PRO A 225 6.23 -6.63 -9.20
C PRO A 225 5.17 -5.54 -9.43
N TYR A 226 5.33 -4.37 -8.80
CA TYR A 226 4.46 -3.21 -9.00
C TYR A 226 4.49 -2.69 -10.44
N LEU A 227 5.67 -2.57 -11.07
CA LEU A 227 5.77 -2.15 -12.47
C LEU A 227 5.26 -3.21 -13.44
N ALA A 228 5.40 -4.49 -13.09
CA ALA A 228 4.95 -5.61 -13.90
C ALA A 228 3.43 -5.78 -13.90
N ALA A 229 2.76 -5.46 -12.80
CA ALA A 229 1.32 -5.61 -12.61
C ALA A 229 0.79 -4.57 -11.61
N SER A 230 0.78 -3.31 -12.04
CA SER A 230 0.38 -2.13 -11.23
C SER A 230 -1.11 -2.05 -10.91
N ASP A 231 -1.90 -3.02 -11.38
CA ASP A 231 -3.29 -3.24 -11.00
C ASP A 231 -3.44 -4.17 -9.77
N ARG A 232 -2.37 -4.89 -9.42
CA ARG A 232 -2.39 -5.97 -8.41
C ARG A 232 -1.31 -5.83 -7.34
N HIS A 233 -0.13 -5.37 -7.71
CA HIS A 233 0.99 -5.16 -6.80
C HIS A 233 1.12 -3.69 -6.45
N MET A 234 1.52 -3.39 -5.22
CA MET A 234 1.76 -2.04 -4.72
C MET A 234 3.24 -1.83 -4.40
N PHE A 235 3.76 -0.62 -4.64
CA PHE A 235 5.11 -0.23 -4.26
C PHE A 235 5.16 0.27 -2.80
N LEU A 236 6.11 -0.26 -2.00
CA LEU A 236 6.33 0.20 -0.63
C LEU A 236 7.60 1.06 -0.57
N ARG A 237 7.41 2.38 -0.45
CA ARG A 237 8.44 3.32 0.00
C ARG A 237 8.23 3.61 1.49
N PRO A 238 9.15 3.21 2.40
CA PRO A 238 8.88 3.20 3.84
C PRO A 238 8.29 4.49 4.42
N ALA A 239 9.00 5.61 4.37
CA ALA A 239 8.55 6.84 5.05
C ALA A 239 7.21 7.38 4.52
N PRO A 240 6.99 7.58 3.21
CA PRO A 240 5.70 8.02 2.69
C PRO A 240 4.55 7.04 2.98
N THR A 241 4.80 5.74 2.82
CA THR A 241 3.75 4.73 2.98
C THR A 241 3.31 4.60 4.43
N VAL A 242 4.27 4.54 5.37
CA VAL A 242 3.99 4.43 6.80
C VAL A 242 3.29 5.67 7.32
N GLU A 243 3.75 6.86 6.93
CA GLU A 243 3.14 8.11 7.39
C GLU A 243 1.73 8.30 6.83
N ALA A 244 1.51 8.02 5.53
CA ALA A 244 0.17 8.09 4.95
C ALA A 244 -0.81 7.13 5.64
N ALA A 245 -0.40 5.88 5.90
CA ALA A 245 -1.25 4.92 6.58
C ALA A 245 -1.58 5.33 8.02
N LYS A 246 -0.58 5.81 8.77
CA LYS A 246 -0.79 6.36 10.12
C LYS A 246 -1.80 7.50 10.10
N ARG A 247 -1.65 8.46 9.18
CA ARG A 247 -2.56 9.60 9.03
C ARG A 247 -3.96 9.18 8.64
N LEU A 248 -4.14 8.09 7.91
CA LEU A 248 -5.45 7.55 7.59
C LEU A 248 -6.05 6.69 8.74
N GLY A 249 -5.24 6.35 9.75
CA GLY A 249 -5.64 5.43 10.82
C GLY A 249 -5.76 4.00 10.31
N PHE A 250 -4.76 3.57 9.52
CA PHE A 250 -4.65 2.21 8.97
C PHE A 250 -3.36 1.54 9.50
N GLU A 251 -3.51 0.39 10.14
CA GLU A 251 -2.41 -0.39 10.70
C GLU A 251 -1.76 -1.25 9.62
N LEU A 252 -0.60 -0.81 9.15
CA LEU A 252 0.21 -1.53 8.17
C LEU A 252 0.92 -2.75 8.74
N ASN A 253 0.98 -2.91 10.08
CA ASN A 253 1.82 -3.89 10.74
C ASN A 253 3.28 -3.78 10.25
N TYR A 254 3.77 -2.54 10.11
CA TYR A 254 5.05 -2.28 9.46
C TYR A 254 6.24 -2.83 10.25
N LYS A 255 7.17 -3.46 9.55
CA LYS A 255 8.53 -3.74 10.02
C LYS A 255 9.53 -3.23 8.99
N SER A 256 10.74 -2.86 9.43
CA SER A 256 11.83 -2.47 8.53
C SER A 256 12.18 -3.57 7.55
N GLU A 257 12.19 -4.82 8.01
CA GLU A 257 12.46 -5.99 7.19
C GLU A 257 11.22 -6.36 6.36
N PRO A 258 11.37 -6.57 5.03
CA PRO A 258 10.27 -7.01 4.18
C PRO A 258 9.62 -8.30 4.70
N ASN A 259 8.29 -8.31 4.76
CA ASN A 259 7.52 -9.46 5.23
C ASN A 259 6.09 -9.45 4.67
N TRP A 260 5.47 -10.63 4.56
CA TRP A 260 4.14 -10.74 3.98
C TRP A 260 3.05 -9.99 4.75
N ARG A 261 3.10 -9.95 6.09
CA ARG A 261 2.07 -9.30 6.91
C ARG A 261 1.98 -7.80 6.61
N THR A 262 3.12 -7.12 6.51
CA THR A 262 3.15 -5.71 6.10
C THR A 262 2.69 -5.54 4.65
N TYR A 263 3.16 -6.40 3.74
CA TYR A 263 2.83 -6.27 2.31
C TYR A 263 1.35 -6.50 2.02
N SER A 264 0.75 -7.55 2.58
CA SER A 264 -0.69 -7.81 2.46
C SER A 264 -1.55 -6.69 3.05
N SER A 265 -1.12 -6.08 4.16
CA SER A 265 -1.76 -4.89 4.72
C SER A 265 -1.68 -3.69 3.79
N LEU A 266 -0.53 -3.47 3.13
CA LEU A 266 -0.38 -2.44 2.09
C LEU A 266 -1.29 -2.70 0.89
N LEU A 267 -1.41 -3.95 0.43
CA LEU A 267 -2.30 -4.29 -0.68
C LEU A 267 -3.77 -4.02 -0.32
N ALA A 268 -4.18 -4.30 0.93
CA ALA A 268 -5.51 -3.96 1.42
C ALA A 268 -5.72 -2.43 1.44
N LEU A 269 -4.77 -1.67 2.01
CA LEU A 269 -4.82 -0.20 1.98
C LEU A 269 -4.96 0.32 0.53
N ALA A 270 -4.18 -0.22 -0.40
CA ALA A 270 -4.18 0.23 -1.79
C ALA A 270 -5.52 -0.02 -2.49
N ARG A 271 -6.16 -1.17 -2.27
CA ARG A 271 -7.50 -1.47 -2.80
C ARG A 271 -8.55 -0.50 -2.26
N ASN A 272 -8.57 -0.30 -0.93
CA ASN A 272 -9.52 0.60 -0.29
C ASN A 272 -9.35 2.05 -0.80
N LEU A 273 -8.10 2.51 -0.91
CA LEU A 273 -7.81 3.83 -1.48
C LEU A 273 -8.24 3.91 -2.95
N LEU A 274 -7.94 2.91 -3.78
CA LEU A 274 -8.35 2.94 -5.18
C LEU A 274 -9.88 3.06 -5.32
N ASP A 275 -10.64 2.30 -4.55
CA ASP A 275 -12.11 2.35 -4.59
C ASP A 275 -12.65 3.73 -4.18
N GLU A 276 -12.09 4.33 -3.13
CA GLU A 276 -12.45 5.70 -2.69
C GLU A 276 -12.03 6.78 -3.71
N LEU A 277 -10.90 6.58 -4.39
CA LEU A 277 -10.29 7.56 -5.30
C LEU A 277 -10.84 7.48 -6.72
N ARG A 278 -11.52 6.39 -7.11
CA ARG A 278 -12.13 6.22 -8.44
C ARG A 278 -13.09 7.35 -8.82
N ARG A 279 -13.86 7.86 -7.86
CA ARG A 279 -14.77 9.00 -8.08
C ARG A 279 -14.05 10.32 -8.41
N TYR A 280 -12.73 10.37 -8.21
CA TYR A 280 -11.85 11.49 -8.57
C TYR A 280 -10.95 11.19 -9.79
N GLY A 281 -11.17 10.06 -10.47
CA GLY A 281 -10.48 9.68 -11.70
C GLY A 281 -9.34 8.67 -11.55
N ALA A 282 -9.08 8.13 -10.34
CA ALA A 282 -8.03 7.12 -10.15
C ALA A 282 -8.36 5.81 -10.89
N LYS A 283 -7.33 5.19 -11.48
CA LYS A 283 -7.45 4.06 -12.42
C LYS A 283 -6.79 2.79 -11.90
N ASP A 284 -5.64 2.93 -11.26
CA ASP A 284 -4.75 1.83 -10.89
C ASP A 284 -3.90 2.17 -9.65
N PHE A 285 -3.02 1.26 -9.22
CA PHE A 285 -2.13 1.55 -8.09
C PHE A 285 -1.01 2.54 -8.41
N LEU A 286 -0.81 2.95 -9.68
CA LEU A 286 0.05 4.10 -9.96
C LEU A 286 -0.56 5.39 -9.39
N ASP A 287 -1.88 5.53 -9.53
CA ASP A 287 -2.61 6.65 -8.92
C ASP A 287 -2.58 6.59 -7.40
N VAL A 288 -2.77 5.40 -6.82
CA VAL A 288 -2.69 5.22 -5.36
C VAL A 288 -1.30 5.53 -4.82
N GLN A 289 -0.24 5.10 -5.50
CA GLN A 289 1.13 5.39 -5.08
C GLN A 289 1.41 6.89 -5.12
N SER A 290 0.98 7.57 -6.18
CA SER A 290 1.10 9.02 -6.30
C SER A 290 0.30 9.75 -5.22
N PHE A 291 -0.93 9.31 -4.94
CA PHE A 291 -1.76 9.86 -3.88
C PHE A 291 -1.04 9.77 -2.53
N ILE A 292 -0.57 8.58 -2.14
CA ILE A 292 0.22 8.38 -0.92
C ILE A 292 1.42 9.34 -0.87
N PHE A 293 2.15 9.46 -1.99
CA PHE A 293 3.36 10.29 -2.06
C PHE A 293 3.09 11.79 -2.02
N VAL A 294 1.94 12.25 -2.50
CA VAL A 294 1.56 13.67 -2.43
C VAL A 294 0.98 14.01 -1.06
N THR A 295 0.24 13.07 -0.47
CA THR A 295 -0.48 13.32 0.77
C THR A 295 0.26 12.90 2.03
N TRP A 296 1.43 12.25 1.97
CA TRP A 296 2.11 11.78 3.19
C TRP A 296 2.57 12.90 4.12
N LEU A 297 2.96 14.07 3.59
CA LEU A 297 3.31 15.26 4.39
C LEU A 297 2.36 16.42 4.11
N PRO A 298 2.05 17.25 5.13
CA PRO A 298 1.39 18.53 4.91
C PRO A 298 2.27 19.47 4.06
N GLY A 299 1.68 20.14 3.06
CA GLY A 299 2.36 21.19 2.29
C GLY A 299 3.32 20.70 1.20
N TYR A 300 3.12 19.48 0.67
CA TYR A 300 3.88 19.02 -0.49
C TYR A 300 3.58 19.90 -1.72
N THR A 301 4.60 20.62 -2.20
CA THR A 301 4.57 21.37 -3.45
C THR A 301 5.40 20.66 -4.50
N THR A 302 4.80 20.39 -5.66
CA THR A 302 5.44 19.80 -6.84
C THR A 302 6.43 20.75 -7.51
#